data_AF-A3K1Q7-F1
#
_entry.id   AF-A3K1Q7-F1
#
_cell.length_a   1.000
_cell.length_b   1.000
_cell.length_c   1.000
_cell.angle_alpha   90.00
_cell.angle_beta   90.00
_cell.angle_gamma   90.00
#
_symmetry.space_group_name_H-M   'P 1'
#
loop_
_entity.id
_entity.type
_entity.pdbx_description
1 polymer ?
#
loop_
_entity_poly.entity_id
_entity_poly.type
_entity_poly.pdbx_seq_one_letter_code
_entity_poly.pdbx_strand_id
1 'polypeptide(L)'
;MKDINLFQLGYGLETGAHEEDTTGTCPETTARDVFDESRDDHFIRRDGAVFAGTHLIIEVVNGVGLDDESRIQQAFRDCVDTCGATLLHIHTHKFSPQGVSGVAVLAESHISVHTWPEIGYGAFDVFMCGDAKPWLAVDVLAKAFATGDVRVRELKRGEGVVAEAGIAA
;
A
#
# COMPACT_ATOMS: atom_id res chain seq x y z
N MET A 1 26.52 -19.96 8.39
CA MET A 1 25.12 -20.07 7.91
C MET A 1 24.25 -19.10 8.68
N LYS A 2 24.02 -17.93 8.09
CA LYS A 2 22.69 -17.31 7.95
C LYS A 2 22.88 -16.10 7.05
N ASP A 3 22.51 -16.32 5.81
CA ASP A 3 22.53 -15.33 4.74
C ASP A 3 21.57 -14.19 5.09
N ILE A 4 22.12 -12.99 5.18
CA ILE A 4 21.36 -11.74 5.24
C ILE A 4 21.11 -11.37 3.77
N ASN A 5 19.87 -11.55 3.30
CA ASN A 5 19.45 -10.98 2.03
C ASN A 5 19.37 -9.46 2.17
N LEU A 6 20.50 -8.83 1.87
CA LEU A 6 20.67 -7.39 1.74
C LEU A 6 20.05 -6.96 0.40
N PHE A 7 18.98 -6.18 0.44
CA PHE A 7 18.52 -5.43 -0.73
C PHE A 7 19.67 -4.52 -1.17
N GLN A 8 20.26 -4.79 -2.34
CA GLN A 8 21.16 -3.86 -3.01
C GLN A 8 20.34 -2.64 -3.47
N LEU A 9 20.40 -1.56 -2.69
CA LEU A 9 20.05 -0.23 -3.17
C LEU A 9 21.06 0.13 -4.26
N GLY A 10 20.55 0.30 -5.49
CA GLY A 10 21.30 0.53 -6.71
C GLY A 10 22.17 1.79 -6.69
N TYR A 11 23.35 1.67 -6.10
CA TYR A 11 24.51 2.51 -6.40
C TYR A 11 25.54 1.66 -7.12
N GLY A 12 25.44 1.64 -8.45
CA GLY A 12 26.37 0.96 -9.33
C GLY A 12 25.81 0.85 -10.75
N LEU A 13 26.04 1.87 -11.57
CA LEU A 13 25.86 1.78 -13.02
C LEU A 13 26.89 0.79 -13.57
N GLU A 14 26.51 -0.48 -13.69
CA GLU A 14 27.07 -1.42 -14.65
C GLU A 14 25.91 -2.16 -15.32
N THR A 15 25.71 -1.85 -16.60
CA THR A 15 24.63 -2.36 -17.44
C THR A 15 24.81 -3.85 -17.70
N GLY A 16 24.14 -4.67 -16.90
CA GLY A 16 23.81 -6.06 -17.23
C GLY A 16 22.33 -6.16 -17.55
N ALA A 17 21.92 -5.62 -18.71
CA ALA A 17 20.59 -5.88 -19.24
C ALA A 17 20.49 -7.38 -19.56
N HIS A 18 19.67 -8.10 -18.80
CA HIS A 18 19.19 -9.40 -19.24
C HIS A 18 18.30 -9.15 -20.46
N GLU A 19 18.68 -9.71 -21.61
CA GLU A 19 17.81 -9.76 -22.79
C GLU A 19 16.54 -10.54 -22.42
N GLU A 20 15.40 -9.84 -22.43
CA GLU A 20 14.10 -10.51 -22.44
C GLU A 20 13.88 -11.12 -23.82
N ASP A 21 13.51 -12.40 -23.84
CA ASP A 21 13.18 -13.17 -25.05
C ASP A 21 12.01 -12.49 -25.79
N THR A 22 12.30 -11.90 -26.95
CA THR A 22 11.36 -11.12 -27.78
C THR A 22 10.53 -11.99 -28.72
N THR A 23 10.41 -13.29 -28.48
CA THR A 23 9.68 -14.21 -29.37
C THR A 23 8.25 -14.55 -28.93
N GLY A 24 7.67 -13.78 -28.01
CA GLY A 24 6.23 -13.80 -27.73
C GLY A 24 5.46 -12.99 -28.77
N THR A 25 4.73 -13.66 -29.65
CA THR A 25 3.77 -13.01 -30.55
C THR A 25 2.81 -12.15 -29.72
N CYS A 26 2.75 -10.84 -29.97
CA CYS A 26 1.71 -9.99 -29.39
C CYS A 26 0.35 -10.59 -29.80
N PRO A 27 -0.47 -11.05 -28.85
CA PRO A 27 -1.85 -11.37 -29.18
C PRO A 27 -2.47 -10.08 -29.73
N GLU A 28 -3.15 -10.19 -30.87
CA GLU A 28 -3.98 -9.12 -31.39
C GLU A 28 -4.80 -8.51 -30.26
N THR A 29 -4.93 -7.18 -30.29
CA THR A 29 -5.66 -6.35 -29.33
C THR A 29 -7.08 -6.88 -29.10
N THR A 30 -7.20 -7.84 -28.20
CA THR A 30 -8.45 -8.14 -27.53
C THR A 30 -8.79 -6.89 -26.74
N ALA A 31 -9.96 -6.31 -27.03
CA ALA A 31 -10.45 -5.15 -26.31
C ALA A 31 -10.25 -5.40 -24.81
N ARG A 32 -9.53 -4.49 -24.14
CA ARG A 32 -9.28 -4.58 -22.70
C ARG A 32 -10.58 -4.22 -21.99
N ASP A 33 -11.57 -5.10 -22.06
CA ASP A 33 -12.82 -4.91 -21.33
C ASP A 33 -12.52 -5.06 -19.84
N VAL A 34 -12.57 -3.94 -19.13
CA VAL A 34 -12.37 -3.86 -17.68
C VAL A 34 -13.70 -4.03 -16.93
N PHE A 35 -14.81 -4.15 -17.66
CA PHE A 35 -16.15 -4.36 -17.13
C PHE A 35 -16.60 -5.82 -17.17
N ASP A 36 -15.79 -6.73 -17.72
CA ASP A 36 -16.05 -8.18 -17.68
C ASP A 36 -16.05 -8.69 -16.22
N GLU A 37 -17.24 -9.02 -15.71
CA GLU A 37 -17.45 -9.56 -14.36
C GLU A 37 -16.88 -10.97 -14.17
N SER A 38 -16.49 -11.65 -15.26
CA SER A 38 -15.87 -12.97 -15.23
C SER A 38 -14.33 -12.94 -15.16
N ARG A 39 -13.72 -11.75 -15.24
CA ARG A 39 -12.29 -11.58 -14.97
C ARG A 39 -12.03 -11.75 -13.48
N ASP A 40 -11.02 -12.57 -13.15
CA ASP A 40 -10.33 -12.53 -11.85
C ASP A 40 -9.50 -11.23 -11.77
N ASP A 41 -10.17 -10.08 -11.80
CA ASP A 41 -9.56 -8.79 -11.54
C ASP A 41 -9.99 -8.20 -10.21
N HIS A 42 -9.02 -7.59 -9.52
CA HIS A 42 -9.23 -7.01 -8.19
C HIS A 42 -9.80 -5.58 -8.26
N PHE A 43 -10.44 -5.21 -9.38
CA PHE A 43 -11.07 -3.90 -9.55
C PHE A 43 -12.31 -3.78 -8.66
N ILE A 44 -12.40 -2.65 -7.96
CA ILE A 44 -13.54 -2.31 -7.11
C ILE A 44 -14.59 -1.61 -7.97
N ARG A 45 -15.82 -2.14 -7.94
CA ARG A 45 -17.01 -1.58 -8.59
C ARG A 45 -17.95 -1.05 -7.50
N ARG A 46 -18.04 0.28 -7.32
CA ARG A 46 -18.85 0.92 -6.28
C ARG A 46 -19.46 2.24 -6.77
N ASP A 47 -20.76 2.42 -6.54
CA ASP A 47 -21.52 3.65 -6.86
C ASP A 47 -21.34 4.13 -8.31
N GLY A 48 -21.26 3.20 -9.26
CA GLY A 48 -21.06 3.51 -10.69
C GLY A 48 -19.63 3.88 -11.08
N ALA A 49 -18.68 3.86 -10.14
CA ALA A 49 -17.25 4.03 -10.40
C ALA A 49 -16.53 2.66 -10.39
N VAL A 50 -15.55 2.52 -11.29
CA VAL A 50 -14.62 1.38 -11.31
C VAL A 50 -13.21 1.91 -11.09
N PHE A 51 -12.50 1.34 -10.12
CA PHE A 51 -11.17 1.77 -9.72
C PHE A 51 -10.37 0.60 -9.14
N ALA A 52 -9.04 0.67 -9.19
CA ALA A 52 -8.14 -0.42 -8.80
C ALA A 52 -8.09 -0.66 -7.28
N GLY A 53 -8.29 0.39 -6.48
CA GLY A 53 -8.32 0.25 -5.04
C GLY A 53 -8.49 1.58 -4.30
N THR A 54 -8.72 1.49 -3.00
CA THR A 54 -8.92 2.65 -2.12
C THR A 54 -7.61 2.98 -1.42
N HIS A 55 -7.12 4.21 -1.58
CA HIS A 55 -5.90 4.69 -0.94
C HIS A 55 -6.23 5.78 0.06
N LEU A 56 -6.01 5.51 1.34
CA LEU A 56 -6.18 6.46 2.41
C LEU A 56 -4.84 7.12 2.74
N ILE A 57 -4.82 8.45 2.67
CA ILE A 57 -3.75 9.28 3.20
C ILE A 57 -4.18 9.67 4.62
N ILE A 58 -3.49 9.12 5.61
CA ILE A 58 -3.88 9.17 7.02
C ILE A 58 -2.85 9.98 7.82
N GLU A 59 -3.33 11.01 8.48
CA GLU A 59 -2.57 11.86 9.38
C GLU A 59 -2.90 11.45 10.83
N VAL A 60 -1.96 10.80 11.52
CA VAL A 60 -2.06 10.55 12.97
C VAL A 60 -1.48 11.76 13.70
N VAL A 61 -2.29 12.47 14.47
CA VAL A 61 -1.91 13.70 15.18
C VAL A 61 -1.96 13.46 16.68
N ASN A 62 -1.02 14.02 17.45
CA ASN A 62 -0.88 13.82 18.90
C ASN A 62 -0.76 12.33 19.31
N GLY A 63 -0.17 11.50 18.44
CA GLY A 63 0.03 10.08 18.70
C GLY A 63 1.18 9.80 19.68
N VAL A 64 1.07 8.69 20.42
CA VAL A 64 2.09 8.21 21.36
C VAL A 64 2.73 6.91 20.91
N GLY A 65 4.01 6.73 21.22
CA GLY A 65 4.76 5.51 20.83
C GLY A 65 5.13 5.46 19.36
N LEU A 66 5.16 6.60 18.67
CA LEU A 66 5.57 6.72 17.27
C LEU A 66 7.08 6.44 17.04
N ASP A 67 7.89 6.45 18.11
CA ASP A 67 9.31 6.06 18.08
C ASP A 67 9.54 4.56 18.32
N ASP A 68 8.48 3.77 18.54
CA ASP A 68 8.58 2.34 18.79
C ASP A 68 8.39 1.54 17.50
N GLU A 69 9.51 1.05 16.95
CA GLU A 69 9.51 0.22 15.75
C GLU A 69 8.64 -1.04 15.89
N SER A 70 8.65 -1.69 17.07
CA SER A 70 7.85 -2.90 17.28
C SER A 70 6.36 -2.58 17.28
N ARG A 71 5.97 -1.44 17.86
CA ARG A 71 4.60 -0.93 17.81
C ARG A 71 4.15 -0.62 16.38
N ILE A 72 5.01 0.00 15.57
CA ILE A 72 4.73 0.27 14.15
C ILE A 72 4.49 -1.03 13.39
N GLN A 73 5.39 -2.02 13.57
CA GLN A 73 5.20 -3.32 12.93
C GLN A 73 3.93 -4.04 13.39
N GLN A 74 3.56 -3.92 14.67
CA GLN A 74 2.31 -4.50 15.17
C GLN A 74 1.08 -3.80 14.56
N ALA A 75 1.09 -2.46 14.50
CA ALA A 75 0.03 -1.68 13.86
C ALA A 75 -0.18 -2.07 12.39
N PHE A 76 0.90 -2.35 11.65
CA PHE A 76 0.79 -2.89 10.29
C PHE A 76 0.08 -4.25 10.24
N ARG A 77 0.45 -5.19 11.12
CA ARG A 77 -0.21 -6.51 11.17
C ARG A 77 -1.69 -6.38 11.53
N ASP A 78 -1.99 -5.57 12.54
CA ASP A 78 -3.37 -5.32 12.98
C ASP A 78 -4.20 -4.68 11.87
N CYS A 79 -3.64 -3.73 11.12
CA CYS A 79 -4.29 -3.13 9.96
C CYS A 79 -4.56 -4.18 8.87
N VAL A 80 -3.58 -5.02 8.55
CA VAL A 80 -3.74 -6.08 7.54
C VAL A 80 -4.83 -7.05 7.94
N ASP A 81 -4.77 -7.59 9.15
CA ASP A 81 -5.72 -8.57 9.65
C ASP A 81 -7.14 -7.98 9.73
N THR A 82 -7.27 -6.77 10.26
CA THR A 82 -8.58 -6.11 10.43
C THR A 82 -9.20 -5.73 9.09
N CYS A 83 -8.39 -5.29 8.12
CA CYS A 83 -8.87 -4.89 6.81
C CYS A 83 -9.10 -6.07 5.86
N GLY A 84 -8.66 -7.29 6.22
CA GLY A 84 -8.78 -8.47 5.37
C GLY A 84 -7.81 -8.46 4.18
N ALA A 85 -6.62 -7.88 4.35
CA ALA A 85 -5.57 -7.91 3.34
C ALA A 85 -4.60 -9.08 3.58
N THR A 86 -3.74 -9.36 2.60
CA THR A 86 -2.71 -10.40 2.70
C THR A 86 -1.34 -9.76 2.85
N LEU A 87 -0.69 -9.98 4.00
CA LEU A 87 0.67 -9.51 4.26
C LEU A 87 1.69 -10.38 3.53
N LEU A 88 2.60 -9.77 2.76
CA LEU A 88 3.78 -10.45 2.23
C LEU A 88 4.99 -10.22 3.14
N HIS A 89 5.38 -8.96 3.32
CA HIS A 89 6.60 -8.58 4.04
C HIS A 89 6.42 -7.26 4.80
N ILE A 90 7.16 -7.09 5.90
CA ILE A 90 7.28 -5.82 6.62
C ILE A 90 8.76 -5.42 6.64
N HIS A 91 9.04 -4.18 6.27
CA HIS A 91 10.35 -3.56 6.39
C HIS A 91 10.22 -2.26 7.19
N THR A 92 11.03 -2.10 8.23
CA THR A 92 11.07 -0.89 9.04
C THR A 92 12.51 -0.44 9.26
N HIS A 93 12.67 0.84 9.54
CA HIS A 93 13.92 1.44 9.95
C HIS A 93 13.66 2.47 11.03
N LYS A 94 14.22 2.23 12.23
CA LYS A 94 14.28 3.21 13.31
C LYS A 94 15.49 4.14 13.15
N PHE A 95 15.25 5.43 13.18
CA PHE A 95 16.28 6.47 13.13
C PHE A 95 16.78 6.84 14.52
N SER A 96 17.93 7.51 14.53
CA SER A 96 18.51 8.17 15.70
C SER A 96 18.54 9.68 15.45
N PRO A 97 18.09 10.53 16.40
CA PRO A 97 17.72 10.18 17.77
C PRO A 97 16.34 9.53 17.94
N GLN A 98 15.44 9.67 16.96
CA GLN A 98 14.07 9.14 17.01
C GLN A 98 13.44 9.09 15.62
N GLY A 99 12.29 8.41 15.52
CA GLY A 99 11.47 8.28 14.32
C GLY A 99 11.62 6.92 13.66
N VAL A 100 10.58 6.51 12.95
CA VAL A 100 10.47 5.24 12.25
C VAL A 100 9.89 5.48 10.86
N SER A 101 10.55 4.93 9.85
CA SER A 101 9.98 4.72 8.52
C SER A 101 9.66 3.24 8.35
N GLY A 102 8.56 2.93 7.68
CA GLY A 102 8.17 1.54 7.46
C GLY A 102 7.26 1.34 6.27
N VAL A 103 7.30 0.13 5.72
CA VAL A 103 6.38 -0.34 4.69
C VAL A 103 5.99 -1.79 4.96
N ALA A 104 4.69 -2.09 4.90
CA ALA A 104 4.15 -3.42 4.76
C ALA A 104 3.74 -3.62 3.30
N VAL A 105 4.38 -4.57 2.63
CA VAL A 105 4.04 -4.98 1.26
C VAL A 105 2.91 -5.98 1.35
N LEU A 106 1.82 -5.69 0.65
CA LEU A 106 0.64 -6.55 0.56
C LEU A 106 0.63 -7.25 -0.80
N ALA A 107 -0.20 -8.28 -0.98
CA ALA A 107 -0.27 -9.03 -2.24
C ALA A 107 -0.40 -8.13 -3.48
N GLU A 108 -1.11 -7.00 -3.37
CA GLU A 108 -1.42 -6.11 -4.51
C GLU A 108 -1.32 -4.61 -4.16
N SER A 109 -0.79 -4.27 -2.98
CA SER A 109 -0.82 -2.90 -2.46
C SER A 109 0.17 -2.70 -1.30
N HIS A 110 -0.01 -1.70 -0.44
CA HIS A 110 0.91 -1.42 0.66
C HIS A 110 0.28 -0.63 1.80
N ILE A 111 0.93 -0.72 2.97
CA ILE A 111 0.82 0.26 4.04
C ILE A 111 2.20 0.89 4.25
N SER A 112 2.33 2.21 4.27
CA SER A 112 3.59 2.89 4.63
C SER A 112 3.42 3.87 5.77
N VAL A 113 4.53 4.19 6.44
CA VAL A 113 4.58 5.20 7.49
C VAL A 113 5.89 5.97 7.50
N HIS A 114 5.78 7.25 7.82
CA HIS A 114 6.86 8.09 8.34
C HIS A 114 6.41 8.78 9.62
N THR A 115 7.26 8.83 10.64
CA THR A 115 6.90 9.38 11.95
C THR A 115 7.85 10.49 12.40
N TRP A 116 7.27 11.48 13.10
CA TRP A 116 7.93 12.58 13.78
C TRP A 116 7.48 12.62 15.25
N PRO A 117 8.08 11.76 16.12
CA PRO A 117 7.67 11.64 17.51
C PRO A 117 7.73 12.94 18.32
N GLU A 118 8.61 13.88 17.94
CA GLU A 118 8.83 15.18 18.60
C GLU A 118 7.59 16.08 18.61
N ILE A 119 6.69 15.87 17.65
CA ILE A 119 5.43 16.60 17.52
C ILE A 119 4.22 15.64 17.57
N GLY A 120 4.44 14.37 17.92
CA GLY A 120 3.39 13.35 17.99
C GLY A 120 2.71 13.08 16.64
N TYR A 121 3.47 13.13 15.54
CA TYR A 121 2.91 13.02 14.18
C TYR A 121 3.35 11.75 13.46
N GLY A 122 2.40 11.10 12.78
CA GLY A 122 2.67 9.99 11.86
C GLY A 122 1.90 10.16 10.57
N ALA A 123 2.60 10.17 9.44
CA ALA A 123 2.02 10.13 8.10
C ALA A 123 1.93 8.66 7.67
N PHE A 124 0.71 8.17 7.48
CA PHE A 124 0.43 6.81 7.04
C PHE A 124 -0.25 6.82 5.67
N ASP A 125 0.14 5.88 4.83
CA ASP A 125 -0.54 5.57 3.58
C ASP A 125 -1.12 4.16 3.70
N VAL A 126 -2.42 4.00 3.53
CA VAL A 126 -3.09 2.69 3.51
C VAL A 126 -3.73 2.52 2.16
N PHE A 127 -3.06 1.80 1.26
CA PHE A 127 -3.60 1.45 -0.04
C PHE A 127 -4.02 -0.01 -0.05
N MET A 128 -5.27 -0.31 -0.40
CA MET A 128 -5.77 -1.67 -0.53
C MET A 128 -6.72 -1.82 -1.73
N CYS A 129 -6.69 -3.02 -2.33
CA CYS A 129 -7.45 -3.40 -3.53
C CYS A 129 -8.44 -4.54 -3.18
N GLY A 130 -9.33 -4.88 -4.12
CA GLY A 130 -10.29 -5.99 -3.95
C GLY A 130 -11.26 -5.81 -2.78
N ASP A 131 -11.52 -6.90 -2.04
CA ASP A 131 -12.50 -6.96 -0.94
C ASP A 131 -12.01 -6.36 0.38
N ALA A 132 -10.76 -5.88 0.42
CA ALA A 132 -10.18 -5.29 1.62
C ALA A 132 -10.91 -4.00 2.05
N LYS A 133 -10.94 -3.74 3.36
CA LYS A 133 -11.69 -2.63 3.96
C LYS A 133 -10.74 -1.60 4.62
N PRO A 134 -10.04 -0.76 3.84
CA PRO A 134 -8.96 0.09 4.36
C PRO A 134 -9.42 1.11 5.41
N TRP A 135 -10.68 1.54 5.41
CA TRP A 135 -11.20 2.44 6.46
C TRP A 135 -11.15 1.85 7.87
N LEU A 136 -11.12 0.52 8.01
CA LEU A 136 -10.94 -0.11 9.32
C LEU A 136 -9.55 0.13 9.91
N ALA A 137 -8.54 0.43 9.08
CA ALA A 137 -7.20 0.79 9.53
C ALA A 137 -7.20 2.08 10.38
N VAL A 138 -8.15 2.99 10.16
CA VAL A 138 -8.22 4.26 10.90
C VAL A 138 -8.40 4.00 12.40
N ASP A 139 -9.34 3.12 12.76
CA ASP A 139 -9.59 2.74 14.16
C ASP A 139 -8.41 1.97 14.77
N VAL A 140 -7.73 1.15 13.96
CA VAL A 140 -6.52 0.43 14.38
C VAL A 140 -5.41 1.42 14.72
N LEU A 141 -5.12 2.37 13.83
CA LEU A 141 -4.08 3.38 14.02
C LEU A 141 -4.40 4.31 15.20
N ALA A 142 -5.66 4.75 15.32
CA ALA A 142 -6.12 5.57 16.45
C ALA A 142 -5.84 4.88 17.80
N LYS A 143 -6.15 3.58 17.90
CA LYS A 143 -5.89 2.76 19.09
C LYS A 143 -4.39 2.53 19.32
N ALA A 144 -3.65 2.16 18.26
CA ALA A 144 -2.22 1.84 18.35
C ALA A 144 -1.39 3.02 18.87
N PHE A 145 -1.75 4.24 18.45
CA PHE A 145 -1.05 5.48 18.84
C PHE A 145 -1.82 6.31 19.87
N ALA A 146 -2.85 5.73 20.50
CA ALA A 146 -3.67 6.32 21.56
C ALA A 146 -4.05 7.80 21.29
N THR A 147 -4.54 8.08 20.09
CA THR A 147 -5.00 9.42 19.70
C THR A 147 -6.45 9.40 19.24
N GLY A 148 -7.14 10.53 19.47
CA GLY A 148 -8.46 10.82 18.91
C GLY A 148 -8.44 11.72 17.68
N ASP A 149 -7.29 12.26 17.27
CA ASP A 149 -7.15 13.11 16.07
C ASP A 149 -6.43 12.30 14.96
N VAL A 150 -7.25 11.63 14.14
CA VAL A 150 -6.81 10.95 12.93
C VAL A 150 -7.56 11.57 11.75
N ARG A 151 -6.83 12.15 10.80
CA ARG A 151 -7.42 12.82 9.63
C ARG A 151 -7.16 11.98 8.41
N VAL A 152 -8.17 11.85 7.54
CA VAL A 152 -8.10 10.92 6.42
C VAL A 152 -8.53 11.62 5.14
N ARG A 153 -7.74 11.48 4.09
CA ARG A 153 -8.13 11.79 2.72
C ARG A 153 -8.14 10.51 1.91
N GLU A 154 -9.30 10.18 1.34
CA GLU A 154 -9.45 9.04 0.45
C GLU A 154 -9.13 9.43 -1.00
N LEU A 155 -8.41 8.54 -1.70
CA LEU A 155 -8.15 8.58 -3.13
C LEU A 155 -8.56 7.24 -3.74
N LYS A 156 -9.41 7.27 -4.77
CA LYS A 156 -9.73 6.09 -5.57
C LYS A 156 -8.70 5.93 -6.67
N ARG A 157 -7.84 4.92 -6.57
CA ARG A 157 -6.72 4.72 -7.48
C ARG A 157 -7.24 4.15 -8.80
N GLY A 158 -6.98 4.84 -9.92
CA GLY A 158 -7.44 4.40 -11.24
C GLY A 158 -8.89 4.76 -11.58
N GLU A 159 -9.57 5.53 -10.73
CA GLU A 159 -10.88 6.10 -11.09
C GLU A 159 -10.74 6.98 -12.36
N GLY A 160 -11.70 6.84 -13.28
CA GLY A 160 -11.69 7.53 -14.58
C GLY A 160 -10.81 6.90 -15.65
N VAL A 161 -9.70 6.25 -15.27
CA VAL A 161 -8.83 5.51 -16.21
C VAL A 161 -9.50 4.23 -16.71
N VAL A 162 -10.28 3.58 -15.84
CA VAL A 162 -11.01 2.34 -16.18
C VAL A 162 -12.20 2.60 -17.11
N ALA A 163 -12.85 3.77 -17.01
CA ALA A 163 -13.99 4.11 -17.87
C ALA A 163 -13.56 4.37 -19.32
N GLU A 164 -12.39 4.97 -19.54
CA GLU A 164 -11.86 5.22 -20.89
C GLU A 164 -11.41 3.94 -21.60
N ALA A 165 -11.00 2.91 -20.85
CA ALA A 165 -10.59 1.62 -21.42
C ALA A 165 -11.76 0.80 -22.01
N GLY A 166 -13.01 1.06 -21.58
CA GLY A 166 -14.21 0.40 -22.12
C GLY A 166 -14.99 1.22 -23.17
N ILE A 167 -14.63 2.49 -23.40
CA ILE A 167 -15.27 3.34 -24.43
C ILE A 167 -14.53 3.25 -25.78
N ALA A 168 -13.30 2.72 -25.79
CA ALA A 168 -12.47 2.60 -26.98
C ALA A 168 -12.57 1.23 -27.71
N ALA A 169 -13.70 0.53 -27.59
CA ALA A 169 -14.00 -0.71 -28.32
C ALA A 169 -15.23 -0.55 -29.22
#